data_AF-A0A933RAS6-F1
#
_entry.id   AF-A0A933RAS6-F1
#
_cell.length_a   1.000
_cell.length_b   1.000
_cell.length_c   1.000
_cell.angle_alpha   90.00
_cell.angle_beta   90.00
_cell.angle_gamma   90.00
#
_symmetry.space_group_name_H-M   'P 1'
#
loop_
_entity.id
_entity.type
_entity.pdbx_description
1 polymer ?
#
loop_
_entity_poly.entity_id
_entity_poly.type
_entity_poly.pdbx_seq_one_letter_code
_entity_poly.pdbx_strand_id
1 'polypeptide(L)'
;MLNITRRSGGVIALDLNDAITELRGDELVLALAQIVYSLSDVSGVTGVTITVEGTDARWPASTGELQSDPLTVYDYPGLEPSTQPAYPAVPSEE
;
A
#
# COMPACT_ATOMS: atom_id res chain seq x y z
N MET A 1 -0.69 11.34 -12.12
CA MET A 1 -2.08 10.86 -12.27
C MET A 1 -2.10 9.43 -11.73
N LEU A 2 -3.13 9.01 -11.00
CA LEU A 2 -3.19 7.66 -10.42
C LEU A 2 -3.86 6.69 -11.40
N ASN A 3 -3.22 5.58 -11.74
CA ASN A 3 -3.83 4.53 -12.55
C ASN A 3 -3.78 3.18 -11.83
N ILE A 4 -4.89 2.45 -11.84
CA ILE A 4 -5.03 1.15 -11.18
C ILE A 4 -5.62 0.13 -12.15
N THR A 5 -4.92 -0.99 -12.35
CA THR A 5 -5.32 -2.04 -13.29
C THR A 5 -5.19 -3.41 -12.64
N ARG A 6 -6.27 -4.20 -12.65
CA ARG A 6 -6.23 -5.59 -12.19
C ARG A 6 -5.66 -6.49 -13.28
N ARG A 7 -4.63 -7.27 -12.96
CA ARG A 7 -4.03 -8.27 -13.85
C ARG A 7 -4.61 -9.67 -13.58
N SER A 8 -4.41 -10.58 -14.53
CA SER A 8 -4.68 -12.01 -14.31
C SER A 8 -3.81 -12.53 -13.14
N GLY A 9 -4.34 -13.44 -12.33
CA GLY A 9 -3.63 -13.99 -11.17
C GLY A 9 -3.78 -13.22 -9.85
N GLY A 10 -4.59 -12.15 -9.82
CA GLY A 10 -4.89 -11.42 -8.59
C GLY A 10 -3.91 -10.29 -8.24
N VAL A 11 -2.95 -10.00 -9.11
CA VAL A 11 -2.02 -8.87 -8.90
C VAL A 11 -2.64 -7.57 -9.39
N ILE A 12 -2.60 -6.53 -8.55
CA ILE A 12 -2.95 -5.16 -8.94
C ILE A 12 -1.70 -4.45 -9.44
N ALA A 13 -1.78 -3.85 -10.62
CA ALA A 13 -0.78 -2.90 -11.10
C ALA A 13 -1.22 -1.48 -10.76
N LEU A 14 -0.38 -0.78 -10.02
CA LEU A 14 -0.60 0.58 -9.55
C LEU A 14 0.49 1.48 -10.12
N ASP A 15 0.08 2.47 -10.92
CA ASP A 15 1.00 3.50 -11.41
C ASP A 15 0.77 4.80 -10.62
N LEU A 16 1.81 5.22 -9.91
CA LEU A 16 1.84 6.42 -9.08
C LEU A 16 2.55 7.56 -9.82
N ASN A 17 2.32 8.78 -9.38
CA ASN A 17 3.18 9.90 -9.75
C ASN A 17 4.47 9.91 -8.91
N ASP A 18 5.38 10.81 -9.28
CA ASP A 18 6.67 11.02 -8.64
C ASP A 18 6.60 11.47 -7.16
N ALA A 19 5.46 11.97 -6.67
CA ALA A 19 5.30 12.38 -5.27
C ALA A 19 5.63 11.27 -4.24
N ILE A 20 5.39 10.00 -4.59
CA ILE A 20 5.79 8.87 -3.71
C ILE A 20 7.31 8.82 -3.49
N THR A 21 8.08 9.37 -4.44
CA THR A 21 9.53 9.48 -4.37
C THR A 21 10.00 10.64 -3.52
N GLU A 22 9.12 11.38 -2.86
CA GLU A 22 9.51 12.36 -1.82
C GLU A 22 9.62 11.69 -0.44
N LEU A 23 8.87 10.60 -0.22
CA LEU A 23 8.89 9.84 1.04
C LEU A 23 10.21 9.08 1.21
N ARG A 24 10.66 8.93 2.45
CA ARG A 24 11.93 8.27 2.80
C ARG A 24 11.78 7.40 4.04
N GLY A 25 12.64 6.39 4.15
CA GLY A 25 12.71 5.53 5.34
C GLY A 25 11.35 4.99 5.76
N ASP A 26 11.04 5.13 7.05
CA ASP A 26 9.81 4.60 7.66
C ASP A 26 8.53 5.19 7.06
N GLU A 27 8.55 6.45 6.62
CA GLU A 27 7.37 7.10 6.02
C GLU A 27 7.01 6.45 4.68
N LEU A 28 8.02 6.12 3.86
CA LEU A 28 7.81 5.38 2.62
C LEU A 28 7.28 3.98 2.90
N VAL A 29 7.88 3.28 3.88
CA VAL A 29 7.45 1.93 4.27
C VAL A 29 6.00 1.93 4.76
N LEU A 30 5.60 2.90 5.57
CA LEU A 30 4.23 3.03 6.06
C LEU A 30 3.24 3.30 4.94
N ALA A 31 3.59 4.20 4.00
CA ALA A 31 2.74 4.49 2.84
C ALA A 31 2.53 3.24 1.95
N LEU A 32 3.59 2.47 1.70
CA LEU A 32 3.51 1.23 0.95
C LEU A 32 2.66 0.18 1.67
N ALA A 33 2.86 0.01 2.99
CA ALA A 33 2.06 -0.89 3.80
C ALA A 33 0.57 -0.54 3.72
N GLN A 34 0.22 0.74 3.88
CA GLN A 34 -1.16 1.21 3.80
C GLN A 34 -1.79 0.90 2.44
N ILE A 35 -1.06 1.14 1.33
CA ILE A 35 -1.54 0.80 -0.02
C ILE A 35 -1.81 -0.70 -0.15
N VAL A 36 -0.84 -1.53 0.27
CA VAL A 36 -0.90 -2.98 0.14
C VAL A 36 -2.06 -3.56 0.96
N TYR A 37 -2.20 -3.15 2.22
CA TYR A 37 -3.33 -3.57 3.05
C TYR A 37 -4.67 -3.13 2.46
N SER A 38 -4.78 -1.87 2.03
CA SER A 38 -6.02 -1.35 1.44
C SER A 38 -6.45 -2.12 0.19
N LEU A 39 -5.49 -2.51 -0.65
CA LEU A 39 -5.78 -3.28 -1.86
C LEU A 39 -6.01 -4.77 -1.58
N SER A 40 -5.42 -5.30 -0.51
CA SER A 40 -5.60 -6.71 -0.11
C SER A 40 -7.01 -7.02 0.39
N ASP A 41 -7.73 -6.03 0.92
CA ASP A 41 -9.15 -6.17 1.30
C ASP A 41 -10.07 -6.44 0.11
N VAL A 42 -9.61 -6.16 -1.12
CA VAL A 42 -10.37 -6.44 -2.32
C VAL A 42 -10.29 -7.93 -2.65
N SER A 43 -11.44 -8.61 -2.67
CA SER A 43 -11.53 -10.05 -2.98
C SER A 43 -10.75 -10.43 -4.25
N GLY A 44 -9.92 -11.47 -4.10
CA GLY A 44 -9.08 -12.03 -5.15
C GLY A 44 -7.77 -11.27 -5.43
N VAL A 45 -7.47 -10.22 -4.67
CA VAL A 45 -6.15 -9.57 -4.71
C VAL A 45 -5.13 -10.41 -3.94
N THR A 46 -3.99 -10.66 -4.55
CA THR A 46 -2.89 -11.49 -4.00
C THR A 46 -1.59 -10.72 -3.87
N GLY A 47 -1.47 -9.56 -4.52
CA GLY A 47 -0.31 -8.68 -4.42
C GLY A 47 -0.44 -7.40 -5.25
N VAL A 48 0.51 -6.49 -5.08
CA VAL A 48 0.52 -5.16 -5.72
C VAL A 48 1.88 -4.90 -6.36
N THR A 49 1.91 -4.64 -7.66
CA THR A 49 3.09 -4.10 -8.35
C THR A 49 2.92 -2.60 -8.49
N ILE A 50 3.93 -1.83 -8.10
CA ILE A 50 3.89 -0.36 -8.12
C ILE A 50 4.95 0.18 -9.07
N THR A 51 4.52 1.03 -10.00
CA THR A 51 5.39 1.82 -10.90
C THR A 51 5.27 3.30 -10.58
N VAL A 52 6.27 4.08 -10.99
CA VAL A 52 6.27 5.54 -10.89
C VAL A 52 6.38 6.13 -12.29
N GLU A 53 5.35 6.83 -12.72
CA GLU A 53 5.26 7.41 -14.07
C GLU A 53 5.59 6.39 -15.18
N GLY A 54 5.05 5.18 -15.04
CA GLY A 54 5.28 4.05 -15.96
C GLY A 54 6.65 3.38 -15.84
N THR A 55 7.51 3.83 -14.91
CA THR A 55 8.84 3.27 -14.68
C THR A 55 8.81 2.24 -13.54
N ASP A 56 9.43 1.07 -13.79
CA ASP A 56 9.60 0.04 -12.77
C ASP A 56 10.48 0.55 -11.61
N ALA A 57 10.04 0.27 -10.38
CA ALA A 57 10.73 0.66 -9.16
C ALA A 57 10.92 -0.54 -8.24
N ARG A 58 11.94 -0.46 -7.37
CA ARG A 58 12.13 -1.41 -6.27
C ARG A 58 11.65 -0.78 -4.98
N TRP A 59 10.91 -1.55 -4.20
CA TRP A 59 10.24 -1.05 -3.01
C TRP A 59 10.76 -1.74 -1.75
N PRO A 60 10.96 -0.99 -0.66
CA PRO A 60 11.39 -1.57 0.60
C PRO A 60 10.27 -2.36 1.27
N ALA A 61 10.57 -3.58 1.72
CA ALA A 61 9.79 -4.26 2.74
C ALA A 61 9.96 -3.58 4.11
N SER A 62 9.22 -4.02 5.12
CA SER A 62 9.35 -3.54 6.51
C SER A 62 10.77 -3.65 7.09
N THR A 63 11.59 -4.57 6.57
CA THR A 63 13.00 -4.74 6.95
C THR A 63 13.95 -3.75 6.27
N GLY A 64 13.45 -2.99 5.28
CA GLY A 64 14.24 -2.12 4.41
C GLY A 64 14.84 -2.84 3.20
N GLU A 65 14.68 -4.17 3.06
CA GLU A 65 15.12 -4.90 1.88
C GLU A 65 14.31 -4.47 0.65
N LEU A 66 15.02 -4.08 -0.42
CA LEU A 66 14.40 -3.66 -1.67
C LEU A 66 14.07 -4.87 -2.55
N GLN A 67 12.82 -4.95 -3.00
CA GLN A 67 12.36 -6.01 -3.90
C GLN A 67 11.62 -5.47 -5.13
N SER A 68 11.54 -6.32 -6.16
CA SER A 68 10.79 -6.05 -7.41
C SER A 68 9.55 -6.93 -7.54
N ASP A 69 9.39 -7.93 -6.67
CA ASP A 69 8.23 -8.82 -6.68
C ASP A 69 6.96 -8.06 -6.25
N PRO A 70 5.76 -8.56 -6.60
CA PRO A 70 4.52 -7.97 -6.12
C PRO A 70 4.49 -7.91 -4.60
N LEU A 71 4.28 -6.72 -4.06
CA LEU A 71 4.19 -6.47 -2.63
C LEU A 71 2.94 -7.12 -2.05
N THR A 72 3.09 -7.72 -0.88
CA THR A 72 2.05 -8.43 -0.15
C THR A 72 1.97 -7.96 1.30
N VAL A 73 0.87 -8.30 1.97
CA VAL A 73 0.73 -8.02 3.41
C VAL A 73 1.83 -8.67 4.26
N TYR A 74 2.47 -9.74 3.76
CA TYR A 74 3.53 -10.44 4.46
C TYR A 74 4.86 -9.67 4.46
N ASP A 75 5.01 -8.68 3.58
CA ASP A 75 6.19 -7.81 3.53
C ASP A 75 6.14 -6.70 4.60
N TYR A 76 4.97 -6.47 5.19
CA TYR A 76 4.70 -5.38 6.14
C TYR A 76 4.06 -5.84 7.47
N PRO A 77 4.59 -6.88 8.15
CA PRO A 77 4.02 -7.38 9.40
C PRO A 77 3.99 -6.28 10.48
N GLY A 78 2.87 -6.19 11.20
CA GLY A 78 2.70 -5.22 12.29
C GLY A 78 2.41 -3.78 11.84
N LEU A 79 2.31 -3.53 10.54
CA LEU A 79 1.86 -2.24 9.97
C LEU A 79 0.40 -2.30 9.48
N GLU A 80 -0.34 -3.30 9.96
CA GLU A 80 -1.76 -3.49 9.66
C GLU A 80 -2.54 -2.21 10.04
N PRO A 81 -3.31 -1.61 9.12
CA PRO A 81 -4.09 -0.44 9.42
C PRO A 81 -5.13 -0.80 10.48
N SER A 82 -5.21 0.02 11.54
CA SER A 82 -6.23 -0.17 12.56
C SER A 82 -7.61 0.03 11.94
N THR A 83 -8.51 -0.93 12.16
CA THR A 83 -9.91 -0.84 11.76
C THR A 83 -10.72 0.05 12.71
N GLN A 84 -10.07 0.63 13.74
CA GLN A 84 -10.74 1.49 14.69
C GLN A 84 -11.09 2.85 14.04
N PRO A 85 -12.38 3.19 13.91
CA PRO A 85 -12.79 4.50 13.43
C PRO A 85 -12.32 5.62 14.38
N ALA A 86 -12.02 6.79 13.81
CA ALA A 86 -11.73 8.01 14.55
C ALA A 86 -13.03 8.56 15.19
N TYR A 87 -13.45 7.97 16.31
CA TYR A 87 -14.58 8.48 17.11
C TYR A 87 -14.14 9.63 18.02
N PRO A 88 -15.07 10.56 18.33
CA PRO A 88 -15.47 10.77 19.70
C PRO A 88 -16.71 9.93 20.00
N ALA A 89 -16.76 9.40 21.23
CA ALA A 89 -17.91 8.70 21.75
C ALA A 89 -19.14 9.62 21.78
N VAL A 90 -20.24 9.11 21.23
CA VAL A 90 -21.66 9.49 21.43
C VAL A 90 -22.09 10.94 21.16
N PRO A 91 -23.32 11.18 20.66
CA PRO A 91 -23.91 12.52 20.67
C PRO A 91 -24.10 12.95 22.13
N SER A 92 -23.80 14.22 22.44
CA SER A 92 -24.36 14.83 23.64
C SER A 92 -25.88 14.90 23.45
N GLU A 93 -26.63 14.07 24.17
CA GLU A 93 -28.05 14.35 24.43
C GLU A 93 -28.16 15.38 25.56
N GLU A 94 -29.06 16.33 25.33
CA GLU A 94 -29.50 17.49 26.13
C GLU A 94 -28.76 18.83 25.96
#